data_AF-A0A225DLA1-F1
#
_entry.id   AF-A0A225DLA1-F1
#
_cell.length_a   1.000
_cell.length_b   1.000
_cell.length_c   1.000
_cell.angle_alpha   90.00
_cell.angle_beta   90.00
_cell.angle_gamma   90.00
#
_symmetry.space_group_name_H-M   'P 1'
#
loop_
_entity.id
_entity.type
_entity.pdbx_description
1 polymer ?
#
loop_
_entity_poly.entity_id
_entity_poly.type
_entity_poly.pdbx_seq_one_letter_code
_entity_poly.pdbx_strand_id
1 'polypeptide(L)'
;MRELGRLGLEWAYNHVKPREVEALPSHVEFEATPYTRLGRPTPQVVATLFGKVRLWRVGYRPTHRTGEPTLFPVAVQLGLVAGATPAVAERAAYD
;
A
#
# COMPACT_ATOMS: atom_id res chain seq x y z
N MET A 1 8.64 7.70 22.68
CA MET A 1 9.01 6.63 21.71
C MET A 1 7.89 6.25 20.76
N ARG A 2 6.67 5.94 21.24
CA ARG A 2 5.55 5.52 20.36
C ARG A 2 5.20 6.52 19.25
N GLU A 3 5.07 7.80 19.59
CA GLU A 3 4.72 8.84 18.61
C GLU A 3 5.83 9.08 17.58
N LEU A 4 7.10 9.07 18.02
CA LEU A 4 8.25 9.14 17.11
C LEU A 4 8.26 7.97 16.12
N GLY A 5 7.99 6.74 16.60
CA GLY A 5 7.86 5.56 15.75
C GLY A 5 6.69 5.69 14.76
N ARG A 6 5.55 6.23 15.20
CA ARG A 6 4.39 6.47 14.34
C ARG A 6 4.72 7.46 13.23
N LEU A 7 5.31 8.60 13.56
CA LEU A 7 5.72 9.65 12.59
C LEU A 7 6.81 9.15 11.63
N GLY A 8 7.83 8.48 12.15
CA GLY A 8 8.92 7.92 11.35
C GLY A 8 8.44 6.84 10.38
N LEU A 9 7.52 5.98 10.81
CA LEU A 9 6.94 4.94 9.96
C LEU A 9 6.02 5.52 8.89
N GLU A 10 5.19 6.51 9.24
CA GLU A 10 4.36 7.23 8.26
C GLU A 10 5.22 7.90 7.20
N TRP A 11 6.34 8.52 7.61
CA TRP A 11 7.30 9.08 6.68
C TRP A 11 7.91 8.00 5.78
N ALA A 12 8.47 6.92 6.38
CA ALA A 12 9.15 5.87 5.65
C ALA A 12 8.24 5.20 4.61
N TYR A 13 7.02 4.80 5.02
CA TYR A 13 6.06 4.13 4.14
C TYR A 13 5.68 4.97 2.92
N ASN A 14 5.55 6.29 3.10
CA ASN A 14 5.22 7.18 1.99
C ASN A 14 6.42 7.50 1.07
N HIS A 15 7.64 7.16 1.48
CA HIS A 15 8.88 7.36 0.71
C HIS A 15 9.40 6.09 0.01
N VAL A 16 8.70 4.94 0.13
CA VAL A 16 9.04 3.70 -0.60
C VAL A 16 8.84 3.83 -2.11
N LYS A 17 7.96 4.74 -2.54
CA LYS A 17 7.68 5.01 -3.97
C LYS A 17 8.12 6.42 -4.37
N PRO A 18 8.33 6.68 -5.67
CA PRO A 18 8.42 8.03 -6.21
C PRO A 18 7.27 8.93 -5.71
N ARG A 19 7.58 10.21 -5.49
CA ARG A 19 6.59 11.22 -5.07
C ARG A 19 5.59 11.53 -6.18
N GLU A 20 6.09 11.66 -7.39
CA GLU A 20 5.29 11.95 -8.58
C GLU A 20 4.68 10.65 -9.12
N VAL A 21 3.39 10.69 -9.44
CA VAL A 21 2.68 9.53 -9.97
C VAL A 21 3.24 9.16 -11.33
N GLU A 22 3.60 10.17 -12.11
CA GLU A 22 4.10 10.12 -13.47
C GLU A 22 5.39 9.30 -13.57
N ALA A 23 6.21 9.33 -12.52
CA ALA A 23 7.46 8.58 -12.42
C ALA A 23 7.27 7.07 -12.18
N LEU A 24 6.07 6.61 -11.85
CA LEU A 24 5.75 5.18 -11.74
C LEU A 24 5.55 4.56 -13.15
N PRO A 25 5.70 3.25 -13.34
CA PRO A 25 5.34 2.61 -14.62
C PRO A 25 3.86 2.82 -14.96
N SER A 26 3.52 3.11 -16.22
CA SER A 26 2.12 3.27 -16.66
C SER A 26 1.37 1.93 -16.69
N HIS A 27 2.10 0.83 -16.94
CA HIS A 27 1.60 -0.54 -16.97
C HIS A 27 2.52 -1.44 -16.16
N VAL A 28 1.95 -2.45 -15.52
CA VAL A 28 2.66 -3.50 -14.78
C VAL A 28 1.95 -4.83 -15.00
N GLU A 29 2.66 -5.93 -14.76
CA GLU A 29 2.07 -7.26 -14.70
C GLU A 29 2.16 -7.79 -13.26
N PHE A 30 1.09 -8.42 -12.78
CA PHE A 30 1.03 -9.05 -11.47
C PHE A 30 0.21 -10.33 -11.58
N GLU A 31 0.77 -11.46 -11.14
CA GLU A 31 0.13 -12.78 -11.21
C GLU A 31 -0.40 -13.11 -12.64
N ALA A 32 0.41 -12.80 -13.66
CA ALA A 32 0.07 -12.94 -15.09
C ALA A 32 -1.12 -12.09 -15.59
N THR A 33 -1.60 -11.13 -14.79
CA THR A 33 -2.62 -10.15 -15.19
C THR A 33 -1.98 -8.78 -15.45
N PRO A 34 -2.25 -8.14 -16.60
CA PRO A 34 -1.80 -6.77 -16.87
C PRO A 34 -2.67 -5.75 -16.15
N TYR A 35 -2.03 -4.72 -15.59
CA TYR A 35 -2.69 -3.60 -14.92
C TYR A 35 -2.21 -2.25 -15.44
N THR A 36 -3.12 -1.27 -15.46
CA THR A 36 -2.86 0.12 -15.86
C THR A 36 -2.95 1.06 -14.66
N ARG A 37 -1.95 1.93 -14.52
CA ARG A 37 -1.83 2.93 -13.44
C ARG A 37 -3.03 3.88 -13.40
N LEU A 38 -3.54 4.17 -12.20
CA LEU A 38 -4.50 5.25 -11.96
C LEU A 38 -3.75 6.57 -11.72
N GLY A 39 -4.27 7.67 -12.26
CA GLY A 39 -3.61 8.98 -12.17
C GLY A 39 -3.67 9.68 -10.80
N ARG A 40 -4.51 9.20 -9.87
CA ARG A 40 -4.73 9.86 -8.57
C ARG A 40 -4.33 8.94 -7.40
N PRO A 41 -3.40 9.36 -6.52
CA PRO A 41 -3.13 8.66 -5.28
C PRO A 41 -4.36 8.67 -4.37
N THR A 42 -4.58 7.58 -3.66
CA THR A 42 -5.64 7.46 -2.65
C THR A 42 -5.03 7.16 -1.29
N PRO A 43 -5.59 7.72 -0.20
CA PRO A 43 -5.13 7.41 1.15
C PRO A 43 -5.71 6.07 1.63
N GLN A 44 -4.95 5.38 2.48
CA GLN A 44 -5.40 4.25 3.29
C GLN A 44 -4.87 4.43 4.71
N VAL A 45 -5.70 4.11 5.70
CA VAL A 45 -5.24 4.01 7.10
C VAL A 45 -4.62 2.64 7.30
N VAL A 46 -3.39 2.60 7.84
CA VAL A 46 -2.66 1.37 8.12
C VAL A 46 -2.44 1.22 9.62
N ALA A 47 -2.87 0.10 10.19
CA ALA A 47 -2.60 -0.24 11.58
C ALA A 47 -1.17 -0.80 11.74
N THR A 48 -0.41 -0.22 12.67
CA THR A 48 0.98 -0.59 12.98
C THR A 48 1.15 -0.76 14.49
N LEU A 49 2.25 -1.36 14.93
CA LEU A 49 2.55 -1.47 16.38
C LEU A 49 2.69 -0.09 17.07
N PHE A 50 2.98 0.98 16.32
CA PHE A 50 3.10 2.33 16.85
C PHE A 50 1.77 3.11 16.83
N GLY A 51 0.72 2.56 16.23
CA GLY A 51 -0.57 3.22 16.01
C GLY A 51 -0.95 3.27 14.53
N LYS A 52 -2.03 3.99 14.22
CA LYS A 52 -2.49 4.16 12.84
C LYS A 52 -1.65 5.22 12.12
N VAL A 53 -1.26 4.92 10.88
CA VAL A 53 -0.58 5.86 9.97
C VAL A 53 -1.36 6.00 8.67
N ARG A 54 -1.16 7.09 7.95
CA ARG A 54 -1.76 7.29 6.62
C ARG A 54 -0.75 6.91 5.53
N LEU A 55 -1.12 5.93 4.72
CA LEU A 55 -0.39 5.53 3.53
C LEU A 55 -1.06 6.13 2.29
N TRP A 56 -0.31 6.86 1.48
CA TRP A 56 -0.72 7.25 0.14
C TRP A 56 -0.29 6.19 -0.86
N ARG A 57 -1.22 5.71 -1.67
CA ARG A 57 -0.98 4.61 -2.62
C ARG A 57 -1.54 4.96 -3.99
N VAL A 58 -0.81 4.60 -5.03
CA VAL A 58 -1.28 4.67 -6.42
C VAL A 58 -1.83 3.30 -6.77
N GLY A 59 -3.09 3.27 -7.21
CA GLY A 59 -3.74 2.05 -7.64
C GLY A 59 -3.45 1.74 -9.09
N TYR A 60 -3.54 0.47 -9.45
CA TYR A 60 -3.43 -0.07 -10.79
C TYR A 60 -4.69 -0.90 -11.03
N ARG A 61 -5.53 -0.51 -11.98
CA ARG A 61 -6.73 -1.28 -12.33
C ARG A 61 -6.37 -2.36 -13.35
N PRO A 62 -7.04 -3.53 -13.37
CA PRO A 62 -6.87 -4.49 -14.44
C PRO A 62 -7.03 -3.79 -15.80
N THR A 63 -6.08 -4.04 -16.70
CA THR A 63 -6.11 -3.44 -18.05
C THR A 63 -7.30 -3.99 -18.83
N HIS A 64 -7.60 -5.27 -18.63
CA HIS A 64 -8.78 -5.93 -19.17
C HIS A 64 -9.93 -5.94 -18.13
N ARG A 65 -11.18 -6.03 -18.58
CA ARG A 65 -12.35 -6.10 -17.67
C ARG A 65 -12.56 -7.52 -17.15
N THR A 66 -11.59 -8.02 -16.41
CA THR A 66 -11.49 -9.39 -15.92
C THR A 66 -12.05 -9.57 -14.50
N GLY A 67 -12.35 -8.47 -13.80
CA GLY A 67 -13.02 -8.48 -12.51
C GLY A 67 -12.09 -8.56 -11.30
N GLU A 68 -10.76 -8.63 -11.51
CA GLU A 68 -9.82 -8.55 -10.38
C GLU A 68 -9.91 -7.18 -9.67
N PRO A 69 -9.61 -7.14 -8.37
CA PRO A 69 -9.54 -5.89 -7.66
C PRO A 69 -8.42 -4.98 -8.20
N THR A 70 -8.50 -3.70 -7.86
CA THR A 70 -7.39 -2.77 -8.09
C THR A 70 -6.17 -3.22 -7.28
N LEU A 71 -5.04 -3.41 -7.98
CA LEU A 71 -3.74 -3.67 -7.39
C LEU A 71 -3.20 -2.39 -6.73
N PHE A 72 -2.64 -2.50 -5.54
CA PHE A 72 -1.95 -1.41 -4.87
C PHE A 72 -0.51 -1.85 -4.54
N PRO A 73 0.46 -1.62 -5.46
CA PRO A 73 1.80 -2.21 -5.35
C PRO A 73 2.50 -1.92 -4.02
N VAL A 74 2.39 -0.70 -3.50
CA VAL A 74 3.00 -0.35 -2.20
C VAL A 74 2.39 -1.13 -1.04
N ALA A 75 1.08 -1.41 -1.06
CA ALA A 75 0.45 -2.22 -0.02
C ALA A 75 0.93 -3.67 -0.07
N VAL A 76 1.13 -4.22 -1.29
CA VAL A 76 1.71 -5.55 -1.52
C VAL A 76 3.16 -5.61 -1.05
N GLN A 77 3.99 -4.63 -1.45
CA GLN A 77 5.41 -4.55 -1.05
C GLN A 77 5.60 -4.42 0.46
N LEU A 78 4.71 -3.70 1.15
CA LEU A 78 4.72 -3.58 2.61
C LEU A 78 4.10 -4.80 3.33
N GLY A 79 3.58 -5.77 2.59
CA GLY A 79 2.94 -6.96 3.14
C GLY A 79 1.68 -6.66 3.94
N LEU A 80 0.91 -5.63 3.58
CA LEU A 80 -0.27 -5.25 4.36
C LEU A 80 -1.36 -6.33 4.28
N VAL A 81 -1.84 -6.76 5.45
CA VAL A 81 -2.94 -7.73 5.58
C VAL A 81 -4.15 -6.99 6.12
N ALA A 82 -5.23 -6.91 5.32
CA ALA A 82 -6.47 -6.21 5.68
C ALA A 82 -6.27 -4.78 6.22
N GLY A 83 -5.25 -4.06 5.74
CA GLY A 83 -4.93 -2.70 6.21
C GLY A 83 -4.12 -2.64 7.51
N ALA A 84 -3.50 -3.75 7.92
CA ALA A 84 -2.56 -3.81 9.03
C ALA A 84 -1.19 -4.29 8.54
N THR A 85 -0.13 -3.90 9.25
CA THR A 85 1.20 -4.51 9.08
C THR A 85 1.17 -5.97 9.53
N PRO A 86 2.02 -6.86 8.98
CA PRO A 86 2.11 -8.26 9.39
C PRO A 86 2.19 -8.44 10.92
N ALA A 87 3.03 -7.65 11.60
CA ALA A 87 3.19 -7.74 13.05
C ALA A 87 1.92 -7.41 13.87
N VAL A 88 1.00 -6.60 13.33
CA VAL A 88 -0.30 -6.33 13.97
C VAL A 88 -1.30 -7.43 13.64
N ALA A 89 -1.32 -7.87 12.37
CA ALA A 89 -2.21 -8.92 11.92
C ALA A 89 -1.91 -10.26 12.62
N GLU A 90 -0.63 -10.61 12.76
CA GLU A 90 -0.17 -11.80 13.47
C GLU A 90 -0.59 -11.77 14.94
N ARG A 91 -0.38 -10.63 15.63
CA ARG A 91 -0.80 -10.48 17.02
C ARG A 91 -2.31 -10.71 17.20
N ALA A 92 -3.12 -10.14 16.32
CA ALA A 92 -4.57 -10.29 16.37
C ALA A 92 -5.07 -11.70 15.99
N ALA A 93 -4.25 -12.52 15.32
CA ALA A 93 -4.62 -13.90 14.96
C ALA A 93 -4.52 -14.86 16.14
N TYR A 94 -3.79 -14.48 17.20
CA TYR A 94 -3.59 -15.28 18.41
C TYR A 94 -4.30 -14.69 19.65
N ASP A 95 -5.05 -13.59 19.48
CA ASP A 95 -5.93 -13.00 20.50
C ASP A 95 -7.32 -13.68 20.44
#